data_AF-A0A0Q6TPX3-F1
#
_entry.id   AF-A0A0Q6TPX3-F1
#
_cell.length_a   1.000
_cell.length_b   1.000
_cell.length_c   1.000
_cell.angle_alpha   90.00
_cell.angle_beta   90.00
_cell.angle_gamma   90.00
#
_symmetry.space_group_name_H-M   'P 1'
#
loop_
_entity.id
_entity.type
_entity.pdbx_description
1 polymer ?
#
loop_
_entity_poly.entity_id
_entity_poly.type
_entity_poly.pdbx_seq_one_letter_code
_entity_poly.pdbx_strand_id
1 'polypeptide(L)'
;MSTQRAGQRASPHAPTAERILTRTTVKLRRVRQYGGADHDRTLMFTFEGGTRRAQRSRCSFIDKERVPAFEGEEAWFEVEEVSAKPWPFWRAVRQVAGPGDA
;
A
#
# COMPACT_ATOMS: atom_id res chain seq x y z
N MET A 1 -14.05 -35.14 45.73
CA MET A 1 -14.64 -34.62 44.48
C MET A 1 -13.60 -33.75 43.78
N SER A 2 -12.92 -34.26 42.75
CA SER A 2 -11.88 -33.50 42.04
C SER A 2 -12.50 -32.81 40.83
N THR A 3 -12.60 -31.48 40.87
CA THR A 3 -13.02 -30.68 39.70
C THR A 3 -11.82 -30.42 38.81
N GLN A 4 -11.73 -31.14 37.70
CA GLN A 4 -10.74 -30.94 36.64
C GLN A 4 -11.08 -29.64 35.89
N ARG A 5 -10.29 -28.57 36.08
CA ARG A 5 -10.35 -27.40 35.19
C ARG A 5 -9.75 -27.80 33.84
N ALA A 6 -10.61 -27.93 32.84
CA ALA A 6 -10.21 -28.17 31.45
C ALA A 6 -9.27 -27.04 30.98
N GLY A 7 -8.06 -27.42 30.55
CA GLY A 7 -7.12 -26.52 29.91
C GLY A 7 -7.67 -26.10 28.55
N GLN A 8 -8.22 -24.89 28.45
CA GLN A 8 -8.41 -24.25 27.16
C GLN A 8 -7.03 -23.88 26.60
N ARG A 9 -6.47 -24.75 25.75
CA ARG A 9 -5.35 -24.38 24.88
C ARG A 9 -5.85 -23.32 23.90
N ALA A 10 -5.11 -22.22 23.81
CA ALA A 10 -5.33 -21.20 22.79
C ALA A 10 -5.33 -21.85 21.40
N SER A 11 -6.41 -21.68 20.65
CA SER A 11 -6.52 -22.14 19.27
C SER A 11 -5.50 -21.39 18.40
N PRO A 12 -4.89 -22.05 17.39
CA PRO A 12 -3.98 -21.36 16.48
C PRO A 12 -4.74 -20.22 15.80
N HIS A 13 -4.18 -19.02 15.87
CA HIS A 13 -4.78 -17.82 15.31
C HIS A 13 -4.90 -17.99 13.79
N ALA A 14 -6.12 -18.08 13.27
CA ALA A 14 -6.36 -18.15 11.83
C ALA A 14 -5.67 -16.95 11.13
N PRO A 15 -5.15 -17.12 9.91
CA PRO A 15 -4.60 -16.01 9.16
C PRO A 15 -5.67 -14.94 8.99
N THR A 16 -5.37 -13.73 9.47
CA THR A 16 -6.24 -12.58 9.27
C THR A 16 -6.39 -12.34 7.78
N ALA A 17 -7.61 -12.48 7.26
CA ALA A 17 -7.91 -12.15 5.88
C ALA A 17 -7.57 -10.68 5.61
N GLU A 18 -7.15 -10.38 4.37
CA GLU A 18 -6.91 -9.00 3.96
C GLU A 18 -8.18 -8.17 4.11
N ARG A 19 -8.04 -6.94 4.63
CA ARG A 19 -9.15 -6.01 4.81
C ARG A 19 -8.80 -4.65 4.25
N ILE A 20 -9.70 -4.05 3.48
CA ILE A 20 -9.54 -2.68 3.00
C ILE A 20 -9.87 -1.73 4.16
N LEU A 21 -8.89 -0.91 4.57
CA LEU A 21 -9.05 0.08 5.64
C LEU A 21 -9.60 1.39 5.09
N THR A 22 -9.11 1.82 3.92
CA THR A 22 -9.54 3.06 3.28
C THR A 22 -9.34 3.00 1.78
N ARG A 23 -10.10 3.81 1.04
CA ARG A 23 -9.92 4.10 -0.38
C ARG A 23 -9.82 5.60 -0.58
N THR A 24 -8.91 6.06 -1.42
CA THR A 24 -8.76 7.48 -1.72
C THR A 24 -8.23 7.69 -3.13
N THR A 25 -8.49 8.85 -3.71
CA THR A 25 -7.89 9.27 -4.98
C THR A 25 -6.70 10.17 -4.70
N VAL A 26 -5.53 9.80 -5.23
CA VAL A 26 -4.27 10.51 -5.01
C VAL A 26 -3.50 10.58 -6.31
N LYS A 27 -2.69 11.62 -6.47
CA LYS A 27 -1.68 11.65 -7.51
C LYS A 27 -0.45 10.89 -7.04
N LEU A 28 -0.02 9.92 -7.82
CA LEU A 28 1.19 9.15 -7.58
C LEU A 28 2.32 9.72 -8.44
N ARG A 29 3.51 9.79 -7.86
CA ARG A 29 4.75 10.17 -8.54
C ARG A 29 5.73 9.00 -8.59
N ARG A 30 6.27 8.73 -9.76
CA ARG A 30 7.28 7.71 -10.03
C ARG A 30 8.62 8.11 -9.41
N VAL A 31 9.23 7.20 -8.65
CA VAL A 31 10.59 7.33 -8.15
C VAL A 31 11.49 6.38 -8.94
N ARG A 32 12.48 6.93 -9.62
CA ARG A 32 13.45 6.18 -10.43
C ARG A 32 14.78 6.03 -9.70
N GLN A 33 15.50 4.99 -10.07
CA GLN A 33 16.89 4.80 -9.70
C GLN A 33 17.77 5.79 -10.48
N TYR A 34 18.47 6.66 -9.75
CA TYR A 34 19.34 7.70 -10.31
C TYR A 34 20.77 7.23 -10.65
N GLY A 35 21.16 6.00 -10.29
CA GLY A 35 22.53 5.51 -10.54
C GLY A 35 22.68 4.00 -10.43
N GLY A 36 23.76 3.48 -11.04
CA GLY A 36 24.01 2.04 -11.22
C GLY A 36 23.76 1.56 -12.65
N ALA A 37 23.95 0.27 -12.90
CA ALA A 37 23.79 -0.33 -14.23
C ALA A 37 22.35 -0.27 -14.78
N ASP A 38 21.35 -0.23 -13.89
CA ASP A 38 19.93 -0.12 -14.22
C ASP A 38 19.41 1.31 -14.01
N HIS A 39 19.98 2.28 -14.73
CA HIS A 39 19.44 3.64 -14.75
C HIS A 39 17.98 3.62 -15.25
N ASP A 40 17.15 4.55 -14.74
CA ASP A 40 15.71 4.67 -15.08
C ASP A 40 14.76 3.58 -14.56
N ARG A 41 15.25 2.59 -13.81
CA ARG A 41 14.39 1.59 -13.17
C ARG A 41 13.45 2.26 -12.18
N THR A 42 12.15 1.99 -12.31
CA THR A 42 11.16 2.40 -11.31
C THR A 42 11.37 1.62 -10.01
N LEU A 43 11.55 2.32 -8.90
CA LEU A 43 11.71 1.75 -7.57
C LEU A 43 10.35 1.62 -6.88
N MET A 44 9.62 2.72 -6.78
CA MET A 44 8.37 2.83 -6.05
C MET A 44 7.59 4.07 -6.51
N PHE A 45 6.36 4.21 -6.02
CA PHE A 45 5.52 5.38 -6.24
C PHE A 45 5.22 6.09 -4.92
N THR A 46 5.26 7.42 -4.91
CA THR A 46 4.98 8.24 -3.73
C THR A 46 3.74 9.10 -3.93
N PHE A 47 3.09 9.48 -2.82
CA PHE A 47 1.94 10.40 -2.85
C PHE A 47 2.42 11.83 -3.09
N GLU A 48 1.84 12.54 -4.07
CA GLU A 48 2.12 13.96 -4.29
C GLU A 48 1.81 14.79 -3.03
N GLY A 49 2.70 15.73 -2.70
CA GLY A 49 2.62 16.56 -1.49
C GLY A 49 3.08 15.87 -0.20
N GLY A 50 3.22 14.54 -0.20
CA GLY A 50 3.52 13.75 0.99
C GLY A 50 2.40 13.85 2.03
N THR A 51 1.82 12.74 2.47
CA THR A 51 0.93 12.85 3.64
C THR A 51 1.80 13.12 4.87
N ARG A 52 1.36 13.96 5.83
CA ARG A 52 2.09 14.14 7.12
C ARG A 52 2.38 12.81 7.85
N ARG A 53 1.63 11.74 7.53
CA ARG A 53 1.87 10.35 7.95
C ARG A 53 2.93 9.61 7.11
N ALA A 54 3.13 9.97 5.84
CA ALA A 54 4.06 9.32 4.92
C ALA A 54 5.53 9.52 5.31
N GLN A 55 5.92 10.65 5.89
CA GLN A 55 7.35 10.85 6.23
C GLN A 55 7.91 9.86 7.28
N ARG A 56 7.06 9.14 8.03
CA ARG A 56 7.50 8.24 9.11
C ARG A 56 7.00 6.79 9.01
N SER A 57 6.24 6.44 7.96
CA SER A 57 5.61 5.12 7.85
C SER A 57 6.17 4.31 6.68
N ARG A 58 6.27 3.00 6.84
CA ARG A 58 6.49 2.06 5.71
C ARG A 58 5.31 2.04 4.72
N CYS A 59 4.17 2.63 5.10
CA CYS A 59 2.96 2.79 4.27
C CYS A 59 2.95 4.16 3.55
N SER A 60 4.12 4.68 3.20
CA SER A 60 4.30 6.03 2.62
C SER A 60 4.54 6.02 1.12
N PHE A 61 4.67 4.83 0.55
CA PHE A 61 4.86 4.59 -0.86
C PHE A 61 4.05 3.36 -1.26
N ILE A 62 3.89 3.19 -2.57
CA ILE A 62 3.32 2.01 -3.19
C ILE A 62 4.44 1.30 -3.96
N ASP A 63 4.60 0.00 -3.71
CA ASP A 63 5.53 -0.83 -4.48
C ASP A 63 5.14 -0.81 -5.96
N LYS A 64 6.15 -0.84 -6.86
CA LYS A 64 5.90 -0.79 -8.31
C LYS A 64 4.99 -1.90 -8.81
N GLU A 65 5.01 -3.06 -8.16
CA GLU A 65 4.23 -4.26 -8.51
C GLU A 65 2.75 -4.10 -8.16
N ARG A 66 2.42 -3.09 -7.34
CA ARG A 66 1.06 -2.80 -6.87
C ARG A 66 0.47 -1.57 -7.55
N VAL A 67 1.11 -1.08 -8.61
CA VAL A 67 0.62 0.02 -9.43
C VAL A 67 0.44 -0.47 -10.87
N PRO A 68 -0.77 -0.34 -11.46
CA PRO A 68 -0.98 -0.61 -12.87
C PRO A 68 -0.01 0.20 -13.73
N ALA A 69 0.40 -0.34 -14.88
CA ALA A 69 1.25 0.38 -15.81
C ALA A 69 0.56 1.67 -16.31
N PHE A 70 1.30 2.76 -16.36
CA PHE A 70 0.85 4.05 -16.91
C PHE A 70 2.03 4.80 -17.54
N GLU A 71 1.71 5.74 -18.43
CA GLU A 71 2.70 6.58 -19.10
C GLU A 71 3.01 7.85 -18.30
N GLY A 72 4.26 8.30 -18.38
CA GLY A 72 4.73 9.49 -17.69
C GLY A 72 5.21 9.26 -16.25
N GLU A 73 5.56 10.37 -15.58
CA GLU A 73 6.10 10.34 -14.22
C GLU A 73 5.02 10.43 -13.14
N GLU A 74 3.85 10.97 -13.46
CA GLU A 74 2.78 11.22 -12.51
C GLU A 74 1.42 10.90 -13.12
N ALA A 75 0.53 10.32 -12.32
CA ALA A 75 -0.86 10.10 -12.70
C ALA A 75 -1.77 9.98 -11.46
N TRP A 76 -3.06 10.22 -11.66
CA TRP A 76 -4.07 10.06 -10.62
C TRP A 76 -4.52 8.60 -10.54
N PHE A 77 -4.61 8.09 -9.32
CA PHE A 77 -5.03 6.73 -9.03
C PHE A 77 -6.03 6.70 -7.89
N GLU A 78 -6.99 5.78 -8.01
CA GLU A 78 -7.70 5.26 -6.85
C GLU A 78 -6.80 4.24 -6.16
N VAL A 79 -6.52 4.45 -4.87
CA VAL A 79 -5.64 3.61 -4.05
C VAL A 79 -6.35 3.11 -2.80
N GLU A 80 -5.94 1.96 -2.30
CA GLU A 80 -6.48 1.34 -1.10
C GLU A 80 -5.39 1.04 -0.08
N GLU A 81 -5.65 1.30 1.19
CA GLU A 81 -4.83 0.77 2.28
C GLU A 81 -5.37 -0.61 2.67
N VAL A 82 -4.55 -1.63 2.50
CA VAL A 82 -4.88 -3.02 2.79
C VAL A 82 -4.23 -3.40 4.12
N SER A 83 -5.05 -3.77 5.10
CA SER A 83 -4.61 -4.43 6.32
C SER A 83 -4.31 -5.89 6.01
N ALA A 84 -3.03 -6.25 6.03
CA ALA A 84 -2.54 -7.60 5.83
C ALA A 84 -1.33 -7.87 6.74
N LYS A 85 -0.94 -9.14 6.84
CA LYS A 85 0.35 -9.51 7.47
C LYS A 85 1.48 -9.39 6.45
N PRO A 86 2.70 -8.99 6.85
CA PRO A 86 3.11 -8.63 8.21
C PRO A 86 2.83 -7.16 8.61
N TRP A 87 2.44 -6.30 7.68
CA TRP A 87 2.04 -4.91 7.93
C TRP A 87 1.04 -4.44 6.86
N PRO A 88 0.22 -3.41 7.18
CA PRO A 88 -0.59 -2.74 6.16
C PRO A 88 0.27 -2.21 5.01
N PHE A 89 -0.32 -2.17 3.82
CA PHE A 89 0.33 -1.64 2.62
C PHE A 89 -0.68 -0.93 1.74
N TRP A 90 -0.19 -0.12 0.80
CA TRP A 90 -1.03 0.51 -0.22
C TRP A 90 -0.95 -0.25 -1.54
N ARG A 91 -2.04 -0.22 -2.30
CA ARG A 91 -2.07 -0.63 -3.72
C ARG A 91 -2.89 0.34 -4.53
N ALA A 92 -2.55 0.51 -5.80
CA ALA A 92 -3.40 1.22 -6.75
C ALA A 92 -4.37 0.25 -7.42
N VAL A 93 -5.62 0.65 -7.52
CA VAL A 93 -6.71 -0.15 -8.12
C VAL A 93 -6.83 0.16 -9.60
N ARG A 94 -6.86 1.45 -9.94
CA ARG A 94 -7.01 1.94 -11.31
C ARG A 94 -6.55 3.38 -11.44
N GLN A 95 -6.13 3.73 -12.64
CA GLN A 95 -5.88 5.11 -13.04
C GLN A 95 -7.22 5.84 -13.21
N VAL A 96 -7.28 7.11 -12.82
CA VAL A 96 -8.46 7.97 -12.93
C VAL A 96 -8.09 9.33 -13.52
N ALA A 97 -9.09 10.08 -14.01
CA ALA A 97 -8.91 11.48 -14.38
C ALA A 97 -8.67 12.34 -13.12
N GLY A 98 -7.91 13.42 -13.25
CA GLY A 98 -7.66 14.32 -12.13
C GLY A 98 -8.92 15.06 -11.69
N PRO A 99 -8.99 15.54 -10.44
CA PRO A 99 -10.14 16.29 -9.92
C PRO A 99 -10.39 17.65 -10.60
N GLY A 100 -9.59 18.02 -11.61
CA GLY A 100 -9.76 19.22 -12.44
C GLY A 100 -10.09 18.94 -13.91
N ASP A 101 -10.20 17.66 -14.32
CA ASP A 101 -10.44 17.26 -15.72
C ASP A 101 -11.90 16.81 -15.96
N ALA A 102 -12.86 17.34 -15.19
CA ALA A 102 -14.29 17.03 -15.29
C ALA A 102 -15.12 18.22 -15.78
#